data_AF-A0A1U7GS97-F1
#
_entry.id   AF-A0A1U7GS97-F1
#
_cell.length_a   1.000
_cell.length_b   1.000
_cell.length_c   1.000
_cell.angle_alpha   90.00
_cell.angle_beta   90.00
_cell.angle_gamma   90.00
#
_symmetry.space_group_name_H-M   'P 1'
#
loop_
_entity.id
_entity.type
_entity.pdbx_description
1 polymer ?
#
loop_
_entity_poly.entity_id
_entity_poly.type
_entity_poly.pdbx_seq_one_letter_code
_entity_poly.pdbx_strand_id
1 'polypeptide(L)'
;MIYATVHKHRENGRVVAVEQRQVFGSPEGLEDALGESAASHRVNTSFVERQNATDRGRNARKIRKTYRFSKDWQVHEAMTYLTLYSYNFCWCVRTLRRKDGQGRWQGRSPALAAGLTDHVWTWPEWFNRPAAQSS
;
A
#
# COMPACT_ATOMS: atom_id res chain seq x y z
N MET A 1 -4.43 19.43 -10.68
CA MET A 1 -3.84 18.08 -10.73
C MET A 1 -2.33 18.22 -10.85
N ILE A 2 -1.55 17.53 -10.03
CA ILE A 2 -0.07 17.58 -10.02
C ILE A 2 0.45 16.20 -10.38
N TYR A 3 1.45 16.12 -11.25
CA TYR A 3 2.06 14.86 -11.65
C TYR A 3 3.58 15.00 -11.69
N ALA A 4 4.26 14.15 -10.93
CA ALA A 4 5.70 14.07 -10.86
C ALA A 4 6.15 12.61 -11.00
N THR A 5 7.33 12.43 -11.58
CA THR A 5 7.93 11.12 -11.85
C THR A 5 9.25 10.98 -11.10
N VAL A 6 9.62 9.72 -10.85
CA VAL A 6 10.88 9.35 -10.20
C VAL A 6 11.65 8.47 -11.16
N HIS A 7 12.77 8.98 -11.67
CA HIS A 7 13.65 8.25 -12.56
C HIS A 7 14.84 7.68 -11.79
N LYS A 8 14.97 6.35 -11.78
CA LYS A 8 16.06 5.64 -11.09
C LYS A 8 17.16 5.32 -12.10
N HIS A 9 18.30 5.99 -11.98
CA HIS A 9 19.50 5.68 -12.75
C HIS A 9 20.14 4.41 -12.19
N ARG A 10 20.44 3.45 -13.06
CA ARG A 10 20.94 2.12 -12.66
C ARG A 10 22.21 1.74 -13.42
N GLU A 11 23.17 1.19 -12.70
CA GLU A 11 24.39 0.61 -13.25
C GLU A 11 24.59 -0.78 -12.63
N ASN A 12 24.90 -1.78 -13.46
CA ASN A 12 25.09 -3.17 -13.03
C ASN A 12 23.95 -3.70 -12.14
N GLY A 13 22.70 -3.31 -12.46
CA GLY A 13 21.49 -3.70 -11.72
C GLY A 13 21.23 -2.94 -10.41
N ARG A 14 22.18 -2.12 -9.94
CA ARG A 14 22.07 -1.31 -8.71
C ARG A 14 21.58 0.09 -9.05
N VAL A 15 20.80 0.69 -8.15
CA VAL A 15 20.38 2.10 -8.28
C VAL A 15 21.55 2.97 -7.83
N VAL A 16 22.06 3.82 -8.71
CA VAL A 16 23.18 4.74 -8.44
C VAL A 16 22.71 6.17 -8.20
N ALA A 17 21.58 6.57 -8.79
CA ALA A 17 20.97 7.86 -8.54
C ALA A 17 19.45 7.81 -8.71
N VAL A 18 18.75 8.77 -8.09
CA VAL A 18 17.30 8.94 -8.20
C VAL A 18 17.02 10.41 -8.51
N GLU A 19 16.37 10.66 -9.64
CA GLU A 19 15.99 11.97 -10.12
C GLU A 19 14.47 12.13 -10.00
N GLN A 20 14.01 13.29 -9.55
CA GLN A 20 12.59 13.64 -9.46
C GLN A 20 12.28 14.70 -10.50
N ARG A 21 11.25 14.48 -11.31
CA ARG A 21 10.84 15.41 -12.36
C ARG A 21 9.35 15.68 -12.28
N GLN A 22 8.98 16.94 -12.04
CA GLN A 22 7.61 17.39 -12.23
C GLN A 22 7.30 17.46 -13.73
N VAL A 23 6.18 16.85 -14.13
CA VAL A 23 5.73 16.79 -15.53
C VAL A 23 4.53 17.69 -15.75
N PHE A 24 3.65 17.83 -14.75
CA PHE A 24 2.46 18.66 -14.83
C PHE A 24 2.08 19.27 -13.47
N GLY A 25 1.46 20.45 -13.49
CA GLY A 25 1.09 21.24 -12.30
C GLY A 25 2.08 22.36 -11.98
N SER A 26 1.79 23.16 -10.95
CA SER A 26 2.69 24.22 -10.46
C SER A 26 3.69 23.67 -9.43
N PRO A 27 4.91 24.25 -9.35
CA PRO A 27 5.87 23.92 -8.30
C PRO A 27 5.31 24.15 -6.90
N GLU A 28 4.61 25.26 -6.66
CA GLU A 28 4.02 25.56 -5.36
C GLU A 28 3.01 24.48 -4.96
N GLY A 29 2.17 24.04 -5.89
CA GLY A 29 1.21 22.98 -5.61
C GLY A 29 1.87 21.65 -5.26
N LEU A 30 3.03 21.34 -5.89
CA LEU A 30 3.80 20.15 -5.53
C LEU A 30 4.40 20.28 -4.12
N GLU A 31 4.93 21.45 -3.78
CA GLU A 31 5.44 21.73 -2.43
C GLU A 31 4.34 21.63 -1.37
N ASP A 32 3.17 22.21 -1.61
CA ASP A 32 2.01 22.13 -0.72
C ASP A 32 1.58 20.67 -0.51
N ALA A 33 1.42 19.90 -1.58
CA ALA A 33 1.04 18.49 -1.51
C ALA A 33 2.09 17.63 -0.76
N LEU A 34 3.37 17.94 -0.92
CA LEU A 34 4.45 17.29 -0.17
C LEU A 34 4.49 17.76 1.29
N GLY A 35 4.14 19.01 1.58
CA GLY A 35 4.05 19.58 2.92
C GLY A 35 2.91 18.97 3.74
N GLU A 36 1.76 18.75 3.13
CA GLU A 36 0.58 18.11 3.76
C GLU A 36 0.76 16.61 3.98
N SER A 37 1.70 15.98 3.28
CA SER A 37 1.95 14.54 3.36
C SER A 37 2.51 14.14 4.74
N ALA A 38 1.72 13.37 5.49
CA ALA A 38 2.15 12.79 6.77
C ALA A 38 3.21 11.66 6.64
N ALA A 39 3.51 11.21 5.41
CA ALA A 39 4.35 10.04 5.17
C ALA A 39 5.71 10.38 4.53
N SER A 40 5.78 11.41 3.69
CA SER A 40 7.00 11.82 3.00
C SER A 40 6.87 13.19 2.35
N HIS A 41 7.88 14.04 2.54
CA HIS A 41 8.01 15.36 1.91
C HIS A 41 8.83 15.34 0.61
N ARG A 42 9.02 14.15 0.01
CA ARG A 42 9.69 13.98 -1.30
C ARG A 42 8.87 13.11 -2.22
N VAL A 43 8.92 13.38 -3.53
CA VAL A 43 8.32 12.51 -4.54
C VAL A 43 9.05 11.18 -4.54
N ASN A 44 8.33 10.12 -4.21
CA ASN A 44 8.88 8.76 -4.22
C ASN A 44 7.79 7.74 -4.53
N THR A 45 8.21 6.59 -5.05
CA THR A 45 7.33 5.45 -5.36
C THR A 45 7.40 4.36 -4.30
N SER A 46 8.14 4.56 -3.21
CA SER A 46 8.51 3.50 -2.26
C SER A 46 7.29 2.85 -1.59
N PHE A 47 6.26 3.64 -1.30
CA PHE A 47 5.00 3.16 -0.71
C PHE A 47 4.25 2.21 -1.65
N VAL A 48 4.09 2.60 -2.91
CA VAL A 48 3.44 1.79 -3.95
C VAL A 48 4.27 0.55 -4.26
N GLU A 49 5.60 0.69 -4.35
CA GLU A 49 6.52 -0.43 -4.57
C GLU A 49 6.47 -1.46 -3.43
N ARG A 50 6.42 -1.00 -2.17
CA ARG A 50 6.28 -1.87 -0.99
C ARG A 50 4.95 -2.62 -1.00
N GLN A 51 3.86 -1.93 -1.35
CA GLN A 51 2.55 -2.57 -1.47
C GLN A 51 2.55 -3.61 -2.60
N ASN A 52 3.13 -3.28 -3.76
CA ASN A 52 3.26 -4.22 -4.88
C ASN A 52 4.11 -5.44 -4.52
N ALA A 53 5.19 -5.27 -3.75
CA ALA A 53 6.00 -6.38 -3.26
C ALA A 53 5.21 -7.29 -2.32
N THR A 54 4.45 -6.69 -1.38
CA THR A 54 3.60 -7.40 -0.43
C THR A 54 2.51 -8.20 -1.15
N ASP A 55 1.85 -7.59 -2.12
CA ASP A 55 0.81 -8.20 -2.91
C ASP A 55 1.34 -9.36 -3.78
N ARG A 56 2.47 -9.20 -4.47
CA ARG A 56 3.10 -10.32 -5.20
C ARG A 56 3.50 -11.49 -4.29
N GLY A 57 3.93 -11.21 -3.06
CA GLY A 57 4.28 -12.24 -2.09
C GLY A 57 3.07 -13.02 -1.57
N ARG A 58 1.88 -12.42 -1.58
CA ARG A 58 0.64 -13.04 -1.06
C ARG A 58 -0.30 -13.56 -2.14
N ASN A 59 -0.22 -13.00 -3.34
CA ASN A 59 -1.08 -13.35 -4.46
C ASN A 59 -0.26 -14.11 -5.51
N ALA A 60 -0.28 -15.44 -5.42
CA ALA A 60 0.41 -16.33 -6.36
C ALA A 60 -0.01 -16.09 -7.83
N ARG A 61 -1.21 -15.53 -8.06
CA ARG A 61 -1.73 -15.23 -9.40
C ARG A 61 -1.02 -14.06 -10.08
N LYS A 62 -0.25 -13.26 -9.32
CA LYS A 62 0.60 -12.17 -9.83
C LYS A 62 2.03 -12.61 -10.15
N ILE A 63 2.39 -13.86 -9.86
CA ILE A 63 3.73 -14.37 -10.17
C ILE A 63 3.78 -14.79 -11.63
N ARG A 64 4.67 -14.16 -12.40
CA ARG A 64 4.91 -14.47 -13.82
C ARG A 64 5.60 -15.84 -13.96
N LYS A 65 5.21 -16.62 -14.97
CA LYS A 65 5.81 -17.93 -15.33
C LYS A 65 5.65 -19.06 -14.29
N THR A 66 4.51 -19.10 -13.60
CA THR A 66 4.16 -20.24 -12.72
C THR A 66 2.85 -20.86 -13.18
N TYR A 67 2.59 -22.15 -12.95
CA TYR A 67 1.28 -22.75 -13.26
C TYR A 67 0.09 -22.10 -12.55
N ARG A 68 0.34 -21.21 -11.57
CA ARG A 68 -0.67 -20.51 -10.77
C ARG A 68 -0.99 -19.10 -11.29
N PHE A 69 -0.44 -18.66 -12.42
CA PHE A 69 -0.76 -17.35 -13.01
C PHE A 69 -2.26 -17.26 -13.36
N SER A 70 -2.84 -16.06 -13.25
CA SER A 70 -4.27 -15.91 -13.60
C SER A 70 -4.50 -16.00 -15.10
N LYS A 71 -5.44 -16.85 -15.51
CA LYS A 71 -5.99 -16.89 -16.88
C LYS A 71 -7.31 -16.13 -17.01
N ASP A 72 -7.90 -15.79 -15.86
CA ASP A 72 -9.16 -15.07 -15.73
C ASP A 72 -8.89 -13.71 -15.10
N TRP A 73 -9.40 -12.66 -15.75
CA TRP A 73 -9.24 -11.27 -15.31
C TRP A 73 -10.08 -10.93 -14.08
N GLN A 74 -11.32 -11.39 -14.00
CA GLN A 74 -12.22 -11.13 -12.87
C GLN A 74 -11.64 -11.74 -11.59
N VAL A 75 -11.13 -12.97 -11.68
CA VAL A 75 -10.47 -13.62 -10.54
C VAL A 75 -9.16 -12.92 -10.18
N HIS A 76 -8.42 -12.40 -11.16
CA HIS A 76 -7.20 -11.64 -10.90
C HIS A 76 -7.49 -10.35 -10.13
N GLU A 77 -8.52 -9.63 -10.55
CA GLU A 77 -8.99 -8.39 -9.93
C GLU A 77 -9.54 -8.63 -8.53
N ALA A 78 -10.44 -9.60 -8.37
CA ALA A 78 -11.00 -9.96 -7.06
C ALA A 78 -9.89 -10.35 -6.05
N MET A 79 -8.92 -11.16 -6.47
CA MET A 79 -7.79 -11.55 -5.61
C MET A 79 -6.85 -10.38 -5.30
N THR A 80 -6.72 -9.42 -6.23
CA THR A 80 -5.96 -8.19 -6.00
C THR A 80 -6.60 -7.38 -4.87
N TYR A 81 -7.89 -7.10 -4.97
CA TYR A 81 -8.61 -6.36 -3.94
C TYR A 81 -8.62 -7.12 -2.62
N LEU A 82 -8.92 -8.42 -2.63
CA LEU A 82 -8.92 -9.25 -1.42
C LEU A 82 -7.58 -9.17 -0.69
N THR A 83 -6.46 -9.29 -1.40
CA THR A 83 -5.11 -9.26 -0.80
C THR A 83 -4.77 -7.86 -0.28
N LEU A 84 -5.11 -6.82 -1.04
CA LEU A 84 -4.87 -5.43 -0.67
C LEU A 84 -5.64 -5.05 0.61
N TYR A 85 -6.94 -5.33 0.65
CA TYR A 85 -7.78 -4.94 1.77
C TYR A 85 -7.52 -5.80 3.01
N SER A 86 -7.41 -7.13 2.86
CA SER A 86 -7.10 -8.00 4.00
C SER A 86 -5.76 -7.63 4.65
N TYR A 87 -4.76 -7.19 3.89
CA TYR A 87 -3.53 -6.66 4.47
C TYR A 87 -3.76 -5.40 5.31
N ASN A 88 -4.52 -4.45 4.78
CA ASN A 88 -4.73 -3.16 5.45
C ASN A 88 -5.61 -3.28 6.68
N PHE A 89 -6.66 -4.10 6.64
CA PHE A 89 -7.67 -4.16 7.69
C PHE A 89 -7.48 -5.32 8.66
N CYS A 90 -7.07 -6.50 8.15
CA CYS A 90 -7.08 -7.74 8.93
C CYS A 90 -5.70 -8.13 9.49
N TRP A 91 -4.60 -7.62 8.92
CA TRP A 91 -3.25 -8.09 9.26
C TRP A 91 -2.49 -7.15 10.19
N CYS A 92 -2.15 -7.62 11.39
CA CYS A 92 -1.27 -6.91 12.31
C CYS A 92 0.20 -6.94 11.83
N VAL A 93 0.77 -5.79 11.49
CA VAL A 93 2.18 -5.69 11.11
C VAL A 93 3.06 -5.40 12.32
N ARG A 94 4.21 -6.07 12.41
CA ARG A 94 5.11 -5.96 13.58
C ARG A 94 5.62 -4.55 13.83
N THR A 95 5.86 -3.78 12.77
CA THR A 95 6.40 -2.42 12.84
C THR A 95 5.39 -1.38 13.30
N LEU A 96 4.08 -1.68 13.30
CA LEU A 96 3.04 -0.75 13.77
C LEU A 96 2.56 -1.06 15.19
N ARG A 97 3.14 -2.07 15.85
CA ARG A 97 2.78 -2.40 17.23
C ARG A 97 3.12 -1.23 18.16
N ARG A 98 2.24 -0.97 19.13
CA ARG A 98 2.49 0.01 20.21
C ARG A 98 2.35 -0.69 21.56
N LYS A 99 3.06 -0.19 22.56
CA LYS A 99 2.84 -0.64 23.95
C LYS A 99 1.59 0.03 24.50
N ASP A 100 0.76 -0.72 25.20
CA ASP A 100 -0.33 -0.14 26.01
C ASP A 100 0.21 0.52 27.29
N GLY A 101 -0.69 1.09 28.10
CA GLY A 101 -0.35 1.71 29.38
C GLY A 101 0.28 0.75 30.40
N GLN A 102 0.22 -0.57 30.18
CA GLN A 102 0.88 -1.59 31.00
C GLN A 102 2.15 -2.14 30.35
N GLY A 103 2.61 -1.55 29.24
CA GLY A 103 3.82 -1.94 28.55
C GLY A 103 3.69 -3.16 27.63
N ARG A 104 2.48 -3.70 27.43
CA ARG A 104 2.24 -4.89 26.58
C ARG A 104 2.12 -4.49 25.11
N TRP A 105 2.72 -5.27 24.23
CA TRP A 105 2.68 -5.01 22.79
C TRP A 105 1.28 -5.28 22.21
N GLN A 106 0.65 -4.25 21.65
CA GLN A 106 -0.63 -4.33 20.96
C GLN A 106 -0.40 -4.36 19.44
N GLY A 107 -1.00 -5.37 18.79
CA GLY A 107 -1.01 -5.52 17.33
C GLY A 107 -1.83 -4.41 16.67
N ARG A 108 -1.32 -3.84 15.58
CA ARG A 108 -2.10 -2.89 14.75
C ARG A 108 -1.99 -3.25 13.29
N SER A 109 -3.13 -3.21 12.59
CA SER A 109 -3.18 -3.23 11.14
C SER A 109 -2.86 -1.84 10.58
N PRO A 110 -2.44 -1.72 9.30
CA PRO A 110 -2.24 -0.42 8.66
C PRO A 110 -3.45 0.52 8.76
N ALA A 111 -4.67 0.01 8.55
CA ALA A 111 -5.89 0.80 8.65
C ALA A 111 -6.13 1.31 10.08
N LEU A 112 -5.90 0.47 11.10
CA LEU A 112 -5.98 0.89 12.50
C LEU A 112 -4.87 1.89 12.86
N ALA A 113 -3.69 1.75 12.25
CA ALA A 113 -2.59 2.69 12.44
C ALA A 113 -2.89 4.08 11.87
N ALA A 114 -3.57 4.12 10.73
CA ALA A 114 -4.00 5.34 10.03
C ALA A 114 -5.32 5.93 10.57
N GLY A 115 -6.00 5.27 11.52
CA GLY A 115 -7.29 5.73 12.05
C GLY A 115 -8.48 5.51 11.11
N LEU A 116 -8.33 4.64 10.09
CA LEU A 116 -9.40 4.29 9.15
C LEU A 116 -10.38 3.25 9.73
N THR A 117 -10.04 2.65 10.86
CA THR A 117 -10.85 1.70 11.62
C THR A 117 -10.47 1.79 13.10
N ASP A 118 -11.37 1.39 13.97
CA ASP A 118 -11.21 1.34 15.43
C ASP A 118 -10.69 -0.02 15.95
N HIS A 119 -10.76 -1.07 15.14
CA HIS A 119 -10.24 -2.40 15.45
C HIS A 119 -9.59 -3.09 14.25
N VAL A 120 -8.88 -4.20 14.51
CA VAL A 120 -8.36 -5.10 13.48
C VAL A 120 -9.47 -6.06 13.08
N TRP A 121 -9.76 -6.14 11.80
CA TRP A 121 -10.88 -6.91 11.28
C TRP A 121 -10.53 -8.40 11.21
N THR A 122 -11.47 -9.24 11.57
CA THR A 122 -11.40 -10.69 11.34
C THR A 122 -11.85 -11.04 9.92
N TRP A 123 -11.46 -12.22 9.44
CA TRP A 123 -11.94 -12.70 8.13
C TRP A 123 -13.47 -12.77 8.01
N PRO A 124 -14.22 -13.27 9.02
CA PRO A 124 -15.68 -13.25 8.96
C PRO A 124 -16.25 -11.83 8.86
N GLU A 125 -15.75 -10.89 9.66
CA GLU A 125 -16.19 -9.48 9.58
C GLU A 125 -15.92 -8.88 8.21
N TRP A 126 -14.75 -9.16 7.64
CA TRP A 126 -14.36 -8.70 6.32
C TRP A 126 -15.25 -9.25 5.21
N PHE A 127 -15.57 -10.55 5.23
CA PHE A 127 -16.42 -11.17 4.19
C PHE A 127 -17.91 -10.83 4.33
N ASN A 128 -18.37 -10.57 5.55
CA ASN A 128 -19.79 -10.32 5.83
C ASN A 128 -20.18 -8.84 5.75
N ARG A 129 -19.22 -7.94 5.51
CA ARG A 129 -19.52 -6.52 5.28
C ARG A 129 -19.60 -6.25 3.78
N PRO A 130 -20.78 -5.89 3.24
CA PRO A 130 -20.90 -5.56 1.83
C PRO A 130 -20.06 -4.32 1.51
N ALA A 131 -19.27 -4.41 0.44
CA ALA A 131 -18.70 -3.23 -0.19
C ALA A 131 -19.85 -2.48 -0.88
N ALA A 132 -20.19 -1.30 -0.36
CA ALA A 132 -21.29 -0.41 -0.74
C ALA A 132 -22.68 -0.75 -0.14
N GLN A 133 -23.09 0.04 0.84
CA GLN A 133 -24.46 0.54 0.86
C GLN A 133 -24.46 1.78 -0.05
N SER A 134 -24.90 1.61 -1.29
CA SER A 134 -25.22 2.75 -2.15
C SER A 134 -26.42 3.46 -1.54
N SER A 135 -26.24 4.72 -1.17
CA SER A 135 -27.33 5.66 -0.88
C SER A 135 -27.88 6.22 -2.19
#